data_AF-A0A1L8N3Z0-F1
#
_entry.id   AF-A0A1L8N3Z0-F1
#
_cell.length_a   1.000
_cell.length_b   1.000
_cell.length_c   1.000
_cell.angle_alpha   90.00
_cell.angle_beta   90.00
_cell.angle_gamma   90.00
#
_symmetry.space_group_name_H-M   'P 1'
#
loop_
_entity.id
_entity.type
_entity.pdbx_description
1 polymer ?
#
loop_
_entity_poly.entity_id
_entity_poly.type
_entity_poly.pdbx_seq_one_letter_code
_entity_poly.pdbx_strand_id
1 'polypeptide(L)'
;MKFYLKIFFALFCTIFCVVFLFRFRVIPSGGLWKSYKTVYVDKTYPQDSVLDIFSSLHIKGVLSQNHVQYPQRSKFVPVTVPLVLNGFTYSELQNMYFSDKSAEYDLYYVPNEYSNKIKLVLNKIPVECGSNIQSQYILFPFFITGLFFIILFFYSKNKKFFLSTCLPLVLFCFSVPFVYMCAISVVCMFGFFSLQTIWDRENFSLMLSRQIHIYVQLIAFIFFAFFSGASVFKLACITFLLILSLLYLVYKAQNLSYSTSFFQPLKIKKATQINWVYSINPILIVLFVIVVFIIFPGSLLFNSFEISKVSKDLYIPSPSHYTSKGFTIENYEKAVENSKKNVDILPSLADYIGAAWCIETSPYCRLPKNPEKVSRGLPQLGDSVNMPGYKEDKDTVTEYSFYNKVYNSTYISNKIHEIKRNASMTDYSAGAEKLLYSENSFVSGVWININMLNLSVKSYIFASISLILGFCLSFYVKYKRKKLRII
;
A
#
# COMPACT_ATOMS: atom_id res chain seq x y z
N MET A 1 38.93 28.27 6.21
CA MET A 1 37.96 27.58 7.10
C MET A 1 36.55 27.43 6.49
N LYS A 2 35.85 28.51 6.09
CA LYS A 2 34.49 28.43 5.50
C LYS A 2 34.39 27.59 4.20
N PHE A 3 35.48 27.48 3.44
CA PHE A 3 35.55 26.69 2.20
C PHE A 3 35.47 25.17 2.46
N TYR A 4 36.37 24.65 3.31
CA TYR A 4 36.40 23.24 3.67
C TYR A 4 35.14 22.79 4.41
N LEU A 5 34.53 23.68 5.21
CA LEU A 5 33.27 23.42 5.89
C LEU A 5 32.12 23.09 4.91
N LYS A 6 32.01 23.82 3.80
CA LYS A 6 30.95 23.59 2.80
C LYS A 6 31.14 22.27 2.03
N ILE A 7 32.38 21.90 1.74
CA ILE A 7 32.70 20.62 1.11
C ILE A 7 32.42 19.46 2.06
N PHE A 8 32.84 19.59 3.33
CA PHE A 8 32.57 18.60 4.35
C PHE A 8 31.06 18.40 4.58
N PHE A 9 30.29 19.49 4.63
CA PHE A 9 28.83 19.43 4.73
C PHE A 9 28.20 18.73 3.52
N ALA A 10 28.65 19.04 2.30
CA ALA A 10 28.15 18.36 1.09
C ALA A 10 28.47 16.86 1.10
N LEU A 11 29.67 16.45 1.56
CA LEU A 11 30.04 15.04 1.72
C LEU A 11 29.21 14.34 2.81
N PHE A 12 28.93 15.03 3.92
CA PHE A 12 28.05 14.50 4.96
C PHE A 12 26.63 14.29 4.40
N CYS A 13 26.09 15.28 3.68
CA CYS A 13 24.78 15.17 3.04
C CYS A 13 24.71 14.02 2.03
N THR A 14 25.75 13.78 1.22
CA THR A 14 25.74 12.66 0.26
C THR A 14 25.69 11.32 0.98
N ILE A 15 26.54 11.11 2.00
CA ILE A 15 26.56 9.87 2.79
C ILE A 15 25.21 9.66 3.48
N PHE A 16 24.68 10.70 4.12
CA PHE A 16 23.38 10.66 4.80
C PHE A 16 22.25 10.27 3.84
N CYS A 17 22.16 10.92 2.67
CA CYS A 17 21.11 10.62 1.70
C CYS A 17 21.20 9.19 1.16
N VAL A 18 22.42 8.69 0.90
CA VAL A 18 22.63 7.30 0.46
C VAL A 18 22.17 6.30 1.52
N VAL A 19 22.57 6.49 2.80
CA VAL A 19 22.13 5.62 3.91
C VAL A 19 20.61 5.61 4.02
N PHE A 20 19.96 6.76 3.91
CA PHE A 20 18.50 6.85 3.99
C PHE A 20 17.80 6.11 2.84
N LEU A 21 18.27 6.27 1.60
CA LEU A 21 17.72 5.54 0.44
C LEU A 21 17.82 4.02 0.64
N PHE A 22 18.97 3.52 1.10
CA PHE A 22 19.16 2.09 1.33
C PHE A 22 18.35 1.55 2.51
N ARG A 23 18.17 2.33 3.59
CA ARG A 23 17.52 1.90 4.83
C ARG A 23 16.00 2.00 4.81
N PHE A 24 15.46 3.02 4.15
CA PHE A 24 14.03 3.32 4.11
C PHE A 24 13.42 2.95 2.75
N ARG A 25 13.53 1.68 2.37
CA ARG A 25 12.91 1.20 1.12
C ARG A 25 11.40 1.09 1.26
N VAL A 26 10.69 1.49 0.21
CA VAL A 26 9.24 1.29 0.09
C VAL A 26 9.03 0.01 -0.70
N ILE A 27 8.67 -1.05 0.01
CA ILE A 27 8.26 -2.31 -0.60
C ILE A 27 6.74 -2.23 -0.73
N PRO A 28 6.15 -2.47 -1.93
CA PRO A 28 4.72 -2.66 -2.01
C PRO A 28 4.40 -3.88 -1.14
N SER A 29 3.76 -3.66 0.00
CA SER A 29 3.24 -4.75 0.84
C SER A 29 1.76 -4.82 0.55
N GLY A 30 1.39 -5.65 -0.42
CA GLY A 30 0.00 -5.93 -0.78
C GLY A 30 -0.72 -6.83 0.23
N GLY A 31 -0.30 -6.80 1.50
CA GLY A 31 -1.03 -7.49 2.56
C GLY A 31 -2.28 -6.68 2.85
N LEU A 32 -3.45 -7.25 2.57
CA LEU A 32 -4.73 -6.62 2.93
C LEU A 32 -4.80 -6.41 4.46
N TRP A 33 -4.34 -7.39 5.23
CA TRP A 33 -4.33 -7.36 6.69
C TRP A 33 -2.91 -7.30 7.25
N LYS A 34 -2.70 -6.58 8.36
CA LYS A 34 -1.37 -6.37 8.96
C LYS A 34 -0.70 -7.66 9.44
N SER A 35 -1.47 -8.58 10.02
CA SER A 35 -0.94 -9.79 10.67
C SER A 35 -1.27 -11.09 9.93
N TYR A 36 -2.12 -11.03 8.90
CA TYR A 36 -2.64 -12.19 8.19
C TYR A 36 -2.55 -12.03 6.68
N LYS A 37 -2.44 -13.17 6.00
CA LYS A 37 -2.56 -13.31 4.55
C LYS A 37 -3.87 -14.01 4.24
N THR A 38 -4.52 -13.60 3.16
CA THR A 38 -5.76 -14.21 2.74
C THR A 38 -5.47 -15.25 1.66
N VAL A 39 -5.90 -16.47 1.92
CA VAL A 39 -5.93 -17.59 0.98
C VAL A 39 -7.38 -17.79 0.60
N TYR A 40 -7.68 -17.81 -0.69
CA TYR A 40 -9.02 -18.10 -1.20
C TYR A 40 -9.02 -19.47 -1.86
N VAL A 41 -10.09 -20.22 -1.66
CA VAL A 41 -10.30 -21.55 -2.22
C VAL A 41 -11.73 -21.62 -2.74
N ASP A 42 -11.92 -22.23 -3.90
CA ASP A 42 -13.25 -22.52 -4.44
C ASP A 42 -14.08 -23.31 -3.41
N LYS A 43 -15.28 -22.82 -3.12
CA LYS A 43 -16.21 -23.38 -2.13
C LYS A 43 -16.68 -24.81 -2.43
N THR A 44 -16.49 -25.28 -3.67
CA THR A 44 -16.72 -26.69 -4.04
C THR A 44 -15.80 -27.66 -3.30
N TYR A 45 -14.65 -27.19 -2.79
CA TYR A 45 -13.69 -28.04 -2.10
C TYR A 45 -13.95 -28.08 -0.58
N PRO A 46 -14.00 -29.27 0.05
CA PRO A 46 -14.35 -29.39 1.47
C PRO A 46 -13.41 -28.63 2.40
N GLN A 47 -13.98 -27.81 3.28
CA GLN A 47 -13.23 -27.01 4.24
C GLN A 47 -12.33 -27.85 5.15
N ASP A 48 -12.81 -29.00 5.64
CA ASP A 48 -12.02 -29.88 6.52
C ASP A 48 -10.75 -30.36 5.82
N SER A 49 -10.82 -30.66 4.52
CA SER A 49 -9.66 -31.04 3.71
C SER A 49 -8.66 -29.89 3.56
N VAL A 50 -9.12 -28.63 3.47
CA VAL A 50 -8.22 -27.46 3.45
C VAL A 50 -7.52 -27.30 4.79
N LEU A 51 -8.26 -27.43 5.90
CA LEU A 51 -7.72 -27.34 7.26
C LEU A 51 -6.73 -28.46 7.56
N ASP A 52 -6.96 -29.67 7.04
CA ASP A 52 -6.03 -30.80 7.11
C ASP A 52 -4.72 -30.53 6.33
N ILE A 53 -4.81 -29.85 5.19
CA ILE A 53 -3.60 -29.44 4.46
C ILE A 53 -2.81 -28.43 5.30
N PHE A 54 -3.47 -27.43 5.90
CA PHE A 54 -2.83 -26.47 6.79
C PHE A 54 -2.19 -27.17 8.01
N SER A 55 -2.89 -28.11 8.64
CA SER A 55 -2.39 -28.87 9.80
C SER A 55 -1.19 -29.75 9.43
N SER A 56 -1.23 -30.43 8.28
CA SER A 56 -0.13 -31.26 7.77
C SER A 56 1.17 -30.48 7.57
N LEU A 57 1.07 -29.19 7.24
CA LEU A 57 2.21 -28.28 7.07
C LEU A 57 2.61 -27.53 8.35
N HIS A 58 1.98 -27.88 9.48
CA HIS A 58 2.20 -27.28 10.80
C HIS A 58 1.98 -25.76 10.76
N ILE A 59 0.90 -25.35 10.10
CA ILE A 59 0.43 -23.96 10.06
C ILE A 59 -0.65 -23.85 11.13
N LYS A 60 -0.36 -23.09 12.19
CA LYS A 60 -1.27 -22.86 13.32
C LYS A 60 -1.94 -21.49 13.24
N GLY A 61 -3.05 -21.31 13.95
CA GLY A 61 -3.74 -20.03 14.05
C GLY A 61 -4.38 -19.52 12.76
N VAL A 62 -4.73 -20.42 11.84
CA VAL A 62 -5.51 -20.09 10.63
C VAL A 62 -6.94 -19.75 11.05
N LEU A 63 -7.45 -18.61 10.61
CA LEU A 63 -8.86 -18.24 10.81
C LEU A 63 -9.68 -18.76 9.62
N SER A 64 -10.79 -19.41 9.91
CA SER A 64 -11.69 -19.99 8.91
C SER A 64 -13.15 -19.89 9.40
N GLN A 65 -14.10 -20.29 8.54
CA GLN A 65 -15.50 -20.37 8.93
C GLN A 65 -15.74 -21.34 10.11
N ASN A 66 -14.88 -22.35 10.29
CA ASN A 66 -14.90 -23.28 11.42
C ASN A 66 -14.18 -22.65 12.60
N HIS A 67 -14.79 -21.61 13.19
CA HIS A 67 -14.28 -20.92 14.37
C HIS A 67 -15.22 -21.08 15.56
N VAL A 68 -14.71 -20.83 16.76
CA VAL A 68 -15.56 -20.70 17.94
C VAL A 68 -16.27 -19.37 17.85
N GLN A 69 -17.59 -19.40 17.91
CA GLN A 69 -18.41 -18.19 17.77
C GLN A 69 -18.07 -17.17 18.85
N TYR A 70 -17.91 -15.90 18.44
CA TYR A 70 -17.66 -14.78 19.33
C TYR A 70 -18.65 -13.63 19.07
N PRO A 71 -19.39 -13.15 20.10
CA PRO A 71 -19.39 -13.62 21.49
C PRO A 71 -20.01 -15.01 21.62
N GLN A 72 -19.52 -15.82 22.56
CA GLN A 72 -20.09 -17.14 22.85
C GLN A 72 -21.52 -16.99 23.37
N ARG A 73 -22.42 -17.84 22.86
CA ARG A 73 -23.79 -17.89 23.38
C ARG A 73 -23.78 -18.49 24.78
N SER A 74 -24.56 -17.89 25.70
CA SER A 74 -24.74 -18.44 27.03
C SER A 74 -25.42 -19.81 26.94
N LYS A 75 -24.83 -20.83 27.57
CA LYS A 75 -25.44 -22.16 27.69
C LYS A 75 -26.76 -22.12 28.47
N PHE A 76 -26.93 -21.13 29.34
CA PHE A 76 -28.11 -20.96 30.18
C PHE A 76 -29.28 -20.28 29.45
N VAL A 77 -29.02 -19.65 28.29
CA VAL A 77 -30.06 -18.93 27.52
C VAL A 77 -29.91 -19.29 26.03
N PRO A 78 -30.43 -20.47 25.62
CA PRO A 78 -30.28 -20.95 24.24
C PRO A 78 -31.09 -20.13 23.23
N VAL A 79 -32.12 -19.41 23.70
CA VAL A 79 -32.97 -18.54 22.88
C VAL A 79 -32.49 -17.11 23.01
N THR A 80 -31.50 -16.73 22.19
CA THR A 80 -31.27 -15.32 21.89
C THR A 80 -32.29 -14.91 20.83
N VAL A 81 -33.02 -13.82 21.09
CA VAL A 81 -33.88 -13.17 20.09
C VAL A 81 -33.12 -13.04 18.78
N PRO A 82 -33.72 -13.23 17.59
CA PRO A 82 -33.07 -12.94 16.30
C PRO A 82 -32.70 -11.46 16.27
N LEU A 83 -31.52 -11.16 16.79
CA LEU A 83 -31.05 -9.82 17.04
C LEU A 83 -30.38 -9.36 15.76
N VAL A 84 -31.04 -8.47 15.03
CA VAL A 84 -30.40 -7.71 13.97
C VAL A 84 -29.60 -6.61 14.66
N LEU A 85 -28.29 -6.82 14.75
CA LEU A 85 -27.31 -5.93 15.36
C LEU A 85 -26.81 -4.97 14.29
N ASN A 86 -27.32 -3.74 14.31
CA ASN A 86 -26.90 -2.70 13.37
C ASN A 86 -26.99 -3.14 11.89
N GLY A 87 -28.07 -3.86 11.55
CA GLY A 87 -28.30 -4.39 10.20
C GLY A 87 -27.77 -5.80 9.94
N PHE A 88 -26.94 -6.35 10.83
CA PHE A 88 -26.37 -7.70 10.67
C PHE A 88 -27.08 -8.73 11.53
N THR A 89 -27.37 -9.90 10.96
CA THR A 89 -27.72 -11.08 11.75
C THR A 89 -26.47 -11.62 12.47
N TYR A 90 -26.67 -12.38 13.55
CA TYR A 90 -25.54 -13.00 14.25
C TYR A 90 -24.71 -13.92 13.32
N SER A 91 -25.37 -14.62 12.39
CA SER A 91 -24.67 -15.48 11.41
C SER A 91 -23.81 -14.67 10.46
N GLU A 92 -24.33 -13.55 9.94
CA GLU A 92 -23.59 -12.63 9.08
C GLU A 92 -22.38 -12.05 9.82
N LEU A 93 -22.56 -11.66 11.08
CA LEU A 93 -21.49 -11.15 11.92
C LEU A 93 -20.38 -12.20 12.14
N GLN A 94 -20.70 -13.49 12.24
CA GLN A 94 -19.66 -14.54 12.36
C GLN A 94 -18.96 -14.84 11.03
N ASN A 95 -19.69 -14.83 9.90
CA ASN A 95 -19.25 -15.52 8.68
C ASN A 95 -18.87 -14.60 7.52
N MET A 96 -19.26 -13.32 7.51
CA MET A 96 -19.04 -12.42 6.35
C MET A 96 -17.57 -12.23 5.95
N TYR A 97 -16.62 -12.43 6.87
CA TYR A 97 -15.20 -12.33 6.54
C TYR A 97 -14.61 -13.59 5.91
N PHE A 98 -15.31 -14.74 6.00
CA PHE A 98 -14.81 -16.05 5.58
C PHE A 98 -15.34 -16.51 4.21
N SER A 99 -16.12 -15.69 3.54
CA SER A 99 -16.53 -15.88 2.14
C SER A 99 -16.20 -14.64 1.33
N ASP A 100 -16.14 -14.74 0.01
CA ASP A 100 -16.14 -13.57 -0.88
C ASP A 100 -17.53 -12.93 -0.97
N LYS A 101 -17.63 -11.74 -1.58
CA LYS A 101 -18.93 -11.03 -1.77
C LYS A 101 -19.93 -11.84 -2.60
N SER A 102 -19.44 -12.67 -3.54
CA SER A 102 -20.23 -13.57 -4.39
C SER A 102 -20.60 -14.90 -3.73
N ALA A 103 -20.02 -15.21 -2.55
CA ALA A 103 -20.14 -16.48 -1.83
C ALA A 103 -19.70 -17.74 -2.62
N GLU A 104 -18.79 -17.57 -3.57
CA GLU A 104 -18.19 -18.62 -4.41
C GLU A 104 -16.84 -19.10 -3.91
N TYR A 105 -16.13 -18.27 -3.15
CA TYR A 105 -14.84 -18.61 -2.57
C TYR A 105 -14.89 -18.53 -1.06
N ASP A 106 -14.30 -19.53 -0.42
CA ASP A 106 -14.04 -19.53 1.02
C ASP A 106 -12.69 -18.89 1.30
N LEU A 107 -12.66 -18.01 2.30
CA LEU A 107 -11.50 -17.21 2.66
C LEU A 107 -10.89 -17.71 3.97
N TYR A 108 -9.59 -17.96 3.93
CA TYR A 108 -8.79 -18.41 5.06
C TYR A 108 -7.73 -17.36 5.37
N TYR A 109 -7.61 -16.98 6.64
CA TYR A 109 -6.61 -16.01 7.09
C TYR A 109 -5.44 -16.72 7.77
N VAL A 110 -4.30 -16.73 7.11
CA VAL A 110 -3.09 -17.41 7.56
C VAL A 110 -2.12 -16.40 8.21
N PRO A 111 -1.62 -16.64 9.42
CA PRO A 111 -0.63 -15.75 10.05
C PRO A 111 0.59 -15.49 9.18
N ASN A 112 1.09 -14.26 9.19
CA ASN A 112 2.22 -13.82 8.36
C ASN A 112 3.51 -14.64 8.57
N GLU A 113 3.70 -15.21 9.76
CA GLU A 113 4.82 -16.11 10.09
C GLU A 113 4.91 -17.34 9.18
N TYR A 114 3.78 -17.84 8.64
CA TYR A 114 3.74 -18.99 7.75
C TYR A 114 3.73 -18.63 6.26
N SER A 115 4.03 -17.38 5.92
CA SER A 115 3.98 -16.87 4.55
C SER A 115 4.73 -17.71 3.52
N ASN A 116 5.87 -18.30 3.90
CA ASN A 116 6.69 -19.14 3.02
C ASN A 116 6.05 -20.52 2.74
N LYS A 117 5.17 -20.99 3.61
CA LYS A 117 4.51 -22.30 3.49
C LYS A 117 3.22 -22.25 2.66
N ILE A 118 2.65 -21.05 2.44
CA ILE A 118 1.38 -20.90 1.70
C ILE A 118 1.48 -21.45 0.27
N LYS A 119 2.63 -21.30 -0.42
CA LYS A 119 2.82 -21.89 -1.75
C LYS A 119 2.67 -23.41 -1.75
N LEU A 120 3.13 -24.07 -0.68
CA LEU A 120 3.00 -25.53 -0.54
C LEU A 120 1.55 -25.94 -0.28
N VAL A 121 0.76 -25.11 0.41
CA VAL A 121 -0.68 -25.31 0.59
C VAL A 121 -1.38 -25.25 -0.76
N LEU A 122 -1.15 -24.16 -1.52
CA LEU A 122 -1.79 -23.94 -2.81
C LEU A 122 -1.49 -25.05 -3.81
N ASN A 123 -0.25 -25.58 -3.82
CA ASN A 123 0.12 -26.69 -4.70
C ASN A 123 -0.58 -28.02 -4.38
N LYS A 124 -1.09 -28.19 -3.15
CA LYS A 124 -1.79 -29.41 -2.72
C LYS A 124 -3.30 -29.35 -2.95
N ILE A 125 -3.85 -28.17 -3.24
CA ILE A 125 -5.28 -27.98 -3.46
C ILE A 125 -5.57 -28.21 -4.96
N PRO A 126 -6.45 -29.17 -5.32
CA PRO A 126 -6.70 -29.53 -6.71
C PRO A 126 -7.69 -28.61 -7.44
N VAL A 127 -8.29 -27.65 -6.72
CA VAL A 127 -9.29 -26.70 -7.25
C VAL A 127 -8.70 -25.30 -7.44
N GLU A 128 -9.49 -24.40 -8.00
CA GLU A 128 -9.12 -23.01 -8.12
C GLU A 128 -8.86 -22.40 -6.73
N CYS A 129 -7.62 -21.97 -6.51
CA CYS A 129 -7.20 -21.36 -5.27
C CYS A 129 -6.10 -20.36 -5.52
N GLY A 130 -5.93 -19.44 -4.59
CA GLY A 130 -4.84 -18.49 -4.65
C GLY A 130 -4.66 -17.78 -3.33
N SER A 131 -3.74 -16.82 -3.32
CA SER A 131 -3.50 -16.00 -2.15
C SER A 131 -3.25 -14.58 -2.58
N ASN A 132 -3.47 -13.63 -1.67
CA ASN A 132 -3.06 -12.23 -1.87
C ASN A 132 -1.52 -12.04 -1.90
N ILE A 133 -0.75 -13.12 -2.01
CA ILE A 133 0.70 -13.10 -2.16
C ILE A 133 1.04 -12.86 -3.62
N GLN A 134 1.10 -11.61 -4.05
CA GLN A 134 2.08 -11.22 -5.08
C GLN A 134 2.31 -9.71 -5.21
N SER A 135 2.77 -9.07 -4.15
CA SER A 135 3.77 -8.01 -4.31
C SER A 135 5.15 -8.59 -3.97
N GLN A 136 5.59 -9.58 -4.78
CA GLN A 136 7.01 -9.89 -4.79
C GLN A 136 7.76 -8.58 -5.06
N TYR A 137 8.88 -8.36 -4.37
CA TYR A 137 9.78 -7.26 -4.67
C TYR A 137 10.39 -7.54 -6.05
N ILE A 138 9.67 -7.13 -7.10
CA ILE A 138 10.07 -7.33 -8.47
C ILE A 138 11.20 -6.33 -8.72
N LEU A 139 12.44 -6.82 -8.65
CA LEU A 139 13.65 -6.06 -8.97
C LEU A 139 13.77 -5.74 -10.47
N PHE A 140 12.92 -6.32 -11.30
CA PHE A 140 13.00 -6.21 -12.75
C PHE A 140 12.96 -4.75 -13.28
N PRO A 141 12.04 -3.86 -12.84
CA PRO A 141 12.09 -2.44 -13.17
C PRO A 141 13.43 -1.77 -12.80
N PHE A 142 14.00 -2.10 -11.65
CA PHE A 142 15.32 -1.59 -11.25
C PHE A 142 16.42 -2.04 -12.23
N PHE A 143 16.44 -3.31 -12.63
CA PHE A 143 17.42 -3.79 -13.61
C PHE A 143 17.29 -3.08 -14.96
N ILE A 144 16.07 -2.82 -15.43
CA ILE A 144 15.86 -2.09 -16.70
C ILE A 144 16.36 -0.65 -16.58
N THR A 145 16.03 0.06 -15.49
CA THR A 145 16.53 1.43 -15.28
C THR A 145 18.05 1.49 -15.17
N GLY A 146 18.66 0.51 -14.50
CA GLY A 146 20.12 0.34 -14.44
C GLY A 146 20.75 0.10 -15.81
N LEU A 147 20.15 -0.76 -16.64
CA LEU A 147 20.61 -1.02 -18.01
C LEU A 147 20.54 0.25 -18.87
N PHE A 148 19.44 1.00 -18.78
CA PHE A 148 19.31 2.29 -19.49
C PHE A 148 20.35 3.32 -19.03
N PHE A 149 20.60 3.40 -17.72
CA PHE A 149 21.65 4.24 -17.16
C PHE A 149 23.03 3.88 -17.73
N ILE A 150 23.37 2.59 -17.80
CA ILE A 150 24.65 2.11 -18.36
C ILE A 150 24.79 2.55 -19.83
N ILE A 151 23.73 2.36 -20.65
CA ILE A 151 23.75 2.77 -22.06
C ILE A 151 23.97 4.28 -22.19
N LEU A 152 23.22 5.09 -21.45
CA LEU A 152 23.39 6.55 -21.47
C LEU A 152 24.76 6.98 -20.94
N PHE A 153 25.30 6.30 -19.93
CA PHE A 153 26.62 6.57 -19.38
C PHE A 153 27.71 6.41 -20.45
N PHE A 154 27.67 5.33 -21.24
CA PHE A 154 28.62 5.11 -22.34
C PHE A 154 28.53 6.18 -23.43
N TYR A 155 27.33 6.68 -23.73
CA TYR A 155 27.13 7.77 -24.70
C TYR A 155 27.32 9.17 -24.13
N SER A 156 27.53 9.30 -22.81
CA SER A 156 27.68 10.59 -22.15
C SER A 156 29.01 11.24 -22.51
N LYS A 157 28.97 12.53 -22.86
CA LYS A 157 30.19 13.33 -23.12
C LYS A 157 30.81 13.79 -21.82
N ASN A 158 29.99 14.11 -20.81
CA ASN A 158 30.45 14.52 -19.49
C ASN A 158 30.06 13.47 -18.46
N LYS A 159 30.92 12.46 -18.30
CA LYS A 159 30.69 11.34 -17.39
C LYS A 159 30.50 11.78 -15.94
N LYS A 160 31.24 12.80 -15.47
CA LYS A 160 31.15 13.28 -14.08
C LYS A 160 29.78 13.90 -13.79
N PHE A 161 29.33 14.81 -14.65
CA PHE A 161 28.00 15.43 -14.52
C PHE A 161 26.88 14.38 -14.65
N PHE A 162 26.98 13.50 -15.64
CA PHE A 162 25.97 12.46 -15.85
C PHE A 162 25.88 11.51 -14.65
N LEU A 163 27.02 11.07 -14.08
CA LEU A 163 27.05 10.24 -12.89
C LEU A 163 26.39 10.94 -11.70
N SER A 164 26.73 12.21 -11.45
CA SER A 164 26.20 12.97 -10.31
C SER A 164 24.68 13.20 -10.33
N THR A 165 24.08 13.24 -11.53
CA THR A 165 22.65 13.52 -11.71
C THR A 165 21.81 12.25 -11.84
N CYS A 166 22.32 11.24 -12.57
CA CYS A 166 21.53 10.05 -12.92
C CYS A 166 21.72 8.89 -11.93
N LEU A 167 22.89 8.76 -11.26
CA LEU A 167 23.10 7.71 -10.26
C LEU A 167 22.11 7.80 -9.07
N PRO A 168 21.81 9.00 -8.52
CA PRO A 168 20.79 9.13 -7.47
C PRO A 168 19.41 8.62 -7.90
N LEU A 169 19.02 8.83 -9.16
CA LEU A 169 17.74 8.34 -9.69
C LEU A 169 17.70 6.81 -9.80
N VAL A 170 18.82 6.15 -10.10
CA VAL A 170 18.93 4.68 -10.08
C VAL A 170 18.79 4.16 -8.65
N LEU A 171 19.46 4.80 -7.68
CA LEU A 171 19.33 4.45 -6.26
C LEU A 171 17.91 4.66 -5.73
N PHE A 172 17.22 5.70 -6.22
CA PHE A 172 15.81 5.91 -5.93
C PHE A 172 14.94 4.76 -6.47
N CYS A 173 15.14 4.33 -7.73
CA CYS A 173 14.40 3.20 -8.32
C CYS A 173 14.64 1.88 -7.57
N PHE A 174 15.83 1.69 -7.00
CA PHE A 174 16.11 0.57 -6.12
C PHE A 174 15.30 0.63 -4.82
N SER A 175 15.16 1.84 -4.27
CA SER A 175 14.45 2.11 -3.02
C SER A 175 12.93 2.06 -3.19
N VAL A 176 12.44 2.40 -4.39
CA VAL A 176 11.03 2.44 -4.78
C VAL A 176 10.87 1.73 -6.15
N PRO A 177 10.74 0.39 -6.18
CA PRO A 177 10.70 -0.39 -7.43
C PRO A 177 9.31 -0.34 -8.11
N PHE A 178 8.65 0.81 -8.08
CA PHE A 178 7.37 0.97 -8.76
C PHE A 178 7.60 1.22 -10.25
N VAL A 179 6.88 0.50 -11.10
CA VAL A 179 7.08 0.53 -12.57
C VAL A 179 6.96 1.95 -13.13
N TYR A 180 5.93 2.68 -12.71
CA TYR A 180 5.71 4.06 -13.16
C TYR A 180 6.80 5.01 -12.64
N MET A 181 7.25 4.88 -11.38
CA MET A 181 8.36 5.70 -10.84
C MET A 181 9.67 5.42 -11.56
N CYS A 182 9.93 4.15 -11.90
CA CYS A 182 11.07 3.75 -12.71
C CYS A 182 11.01 4.37 -14.11
N ALA A 183 9.84 4.34 -14.76
CA ALA A 183 9.64 4.93 -16.08
C ALA A 183 9.88 6.45 -16.08
N ILE A 184 9.32 7.17 -15.11
CA ILE A 184 9.51 8.63 -15.00
C ILE A 184 10.98 8.95 -14.67
N SER A 185 11.64 8.15 -13.83
CA SER A 185 13.06 8.31 -13.53
C SER A 185 13.94 8.17 -14.78
N VAL A 186 13.65 7.21 -15.66
CA VAL A 186 14.34 7.04 -16.95
C VAL A 186 14.19 8.28 -17.82
N VAL A 187 13.00 8.87 -17.88
CA VAL A 187 12.77 10.11 -18.60
C VAL A 187 13.60 11.25 -18.00
N CYS A 188 13.59 11.40 -16.67
CA CYS A 188 14.41 12.42 -16.00
C CYS A 188 15.91 12.22 -16.30
N MET A 189 16.40 10.97 -16.33
CA MET A 189 17.77 10.67 -16.75
C MET A 189 18.05 11.12 -18.18
N PHE A 190 17.08 10.97 -19.10
CA PHE A 190 17.21 11.47 -20.46
C PHE A 190 17.22 13.02 -20.54
N GLY A 191 16.44 13.70 -19.70
CA GLY A 191 16.51 15.16 -19.52
C GLY A 191 17.89 15.61 -19.08
N PHE A 192 18.45 14.99 -18.04
CA PHE A 192 19.81 15.26 -17.57
C PHE A 192 20.88 14.90 -18.60
N PHE A 193 20.70 13.81 -19.35
CA PHE A 193 21.57 13.45 -20.47
C PHE A 193 21.58 14.53 -21.55
N SER A 194 20.48 15.23 -21.80
CA SER A 194 20.43 16.35 -22.74
C SER A 194 21.15 17.59 -22.18
N LEU A 195 20.97 17.86 -20.88
CA LEU A 195 21.61 18.97 -20.16
C LEU A 195 23.13 18.90 -20.09
N GLN A 196 23.71 17.71 -20.11
CA GLN A 196 25.17 17.55 -20.00
C GLN A 196 25.96 18.34 -21.06
N THR A 197 25.33 18.65 -22.19
CA THR A 197 25.95 19.42 -23.29
C THR A 197 26.10 20.90 -22.99
N ILE A 198 25.38 21.39 -21.98
CA ILE A 198 25.34 22.78 -21.54
C ILE A 198 26.24 22.98 -20.30
N TRP A 199 26.58 21.90 -19.59
CA TRP A 199 27.42 21.94 -18.37
C TRP A 199 28.84 22.50 -18.61
N ASP A 200 29.35 23.26 -17.63
CA ASP A 200 30.57 24.11 -17.66
C ASP A 200 30.50 25.37 -18.54
N ARG A 201 29.30 25.90 -18.84
CA ARG A 201 29.17 27.18 -19.55
C ARG A 201 28.90 28.32 -18.55
N GLU A 202 29.50 29.48 -18.79
CA GLU A 202 29.37 30.67 -17.94
C GLU A 202 27.90 31.11 -17.74
N ASN A 203 27.02 30.84 -18.71
CA ASN A 203 25.58 31.13 -18.64
C ASN A 203 24.71 29.89 -18.40
N PHE A 204 25.22 28.87 -17.70
CA PHE A 204 24.47 27.62 -17.47
C PHE A 204 23.08 27.87 -16.86
N SER A 205 22.96 28.75 -15.86
CA SER A 205 21.69 29.07 -15.20
C SER A 205 20.65 29.69 -16.14
N LEU A 206 21.07 30.66 -16.97
CA LEU A 206 20.22 31.32 -17.96
C LEU A 206 19.84 30.37 -19.10
N MET A 207 20.74 29.46 -19.48
CA MET A 207 20.42 28.43 -20.46
C MET A 207 19.49 27.37 -19.88
N LEU A 208 19.63 27.01 -18.61
CA LEU A 208 18.77 26.05 -17.90
C LEU A 208 17.34 26.58 -17.77
N SER A 209 17.15 27.86 -17.42
CA SER A 209 15.81 28.46 -17.29
C SER A 209 15.00 28.45 -18.57
N ARG A 210 15.67 28.42 -19.73
CA ARG A 210 15.03 28.32 -21.05
C ARG A 210 14.65 26.89 -21.44
N GLN A 211 15.10 25.87 -20.70
CA GLN A 211 14.83 24.46 -21.02
C GLN A 211 13.57 23.95 -20.29
N ILE A 212 12.41 24.40 -20.77
CA ILE A 212 11.08 24.06 -20.20
C ILE A 212 10.89 22.53 -20.04
N HIS A 213 11.42 21.73 -20.98
CA HIS A 213 11.26 20.28 -20.97
C HIS A 213 11.80 19.58 -19.72
N ILE A 214 12.92 20.05 -19.12
CA ILE A 214 13.43 19.47 -17.87
C ILE A 214 12.49 19.82 -16.71
N TYR A 215 12.02 21.05 -16.64
CA TYR A 215 11.09 21.46 -15.58
C TYR A 215 9.80 20.64 -15.62
N VAL A 216 9.25 20.39 -16.81
CA VAL A 216 8.06 19.52 -16.97
C VAL A 216 8.34 18.11 -16.46
N GLN A 217 9.51 17.52 -16.78
CA GLN A 217 9.89 16.19 -16.31
C GLN A 217 10.08 16.13 -14.79
N LEU A 218 10.71 17.15 -14.19
CA LEU A 218 10.91 17.22 -12.74
C LEU A 218 9.60 17.44 -11.99
N ILE A 219 8.72 18.31 -12.50
CA ILE A 219 7.38 18.55 -11.93
C ILE A 219 6.57 17.25 -12.00
N ALA A 220 6.59 16.54 -13.13
CA ALA A 220 5.91 15.26 -13.26
C ALA A 220 6.46 14.25 -12.24
N PHE A 221 7.78 14.12 -12.09
CA PHE A 221 8.38 13.23 -11.08
C PHE A 221 7.92 13.55 -9.65
N ILE A 222 7.91 14.83 -9.27
CA ILE A 222 7.45 15.28 -7.94
C ILE A 222 5.95 15.01 -7.76
N PHE A 223 5.15 15.31 -8.78
CA PHE A 223 3.71 15.10 -8.78
C PHE A 223 3.39 13.60 -8.57
N PHE A 224 3.99 12.71 -9.37
CA PHE A 224 3.78 11.28 -9.20
C PHE A 224 4.31 10.76 -7.86
N ALA A 225 5.44 11.25 -7.37
CA ALA A 225 5.95 10.90 -6.04
C ALA A 225 4.98 11.29 -4.92
N PHE A 226 4.32 12.44 -5.04
CA PHE A 226 3.33 12.92 -4.07
C PHE A 226 2.10 12.01 -4.03
N PHE A 227 1.52 11.69 -5.19
CA PHE A 227 0.36 10.81 -5.29
C PHE A 227 0.64 9.36 -4.89
N SER A 228 1.90 8.92 -4.98
CA SER A 228 2.31 7.57 -4.57
C SER A 228 2.35 7.38 -3.05
N GLY A 229 2.29 8.47 -2.28
CA GLY A 229 2.25 8.46 -0.82
C GLY A 229 3.46 9.14 -0.15
N ALA A 230 3.28 9.49 1.12
CA ALA A 230 4.22 10.32 1.87
C ALA A 230 5.64 9.73 1.97
N SER A 231 5.76 8.40 2.05
CA SER A 231 7.07 7.72 2.12
C SER A 231 7.85 7.85 0.81
N VAL A 232 7.17 7.70 -0.33
CA VAL A 232 7.78 7.84 -1.67
C VAL A 232 8.19 9.30 -1.92
N PHE A 233 7.33 10.25 -1.55
CA PHE A 233 7.62 11.67 -1.65
C PHE A 233 8.86 12.07 -0.84
N LYS A 234 8.99 11.60 0.41
CA LYS A 234 10.20 11.83 1.23
C LYS A 234 11.47 11.33 0.56
N LEU A 235 11.44 10.11 -0.02
CA LEU A 235 12.58 9.55 -0.74
C LEU A 235 12.91 10.34 -2.02
N ALA A 236 11.90 10.86 -2.71
CA ALA A 236 12.10 11.73 -3.87
C ALA A 236 12.83 13.03 -3.46
N CYS A 237 12.42 13.67 -2.36
CA CYS A 237 13.11 14.85 -1.81
C CYS A 237 14.57 14.54 -1.43
N ILE A 238 14.81 13.41 -0.76
CA ILE A 238 16.18 12.96 -0.41
C ILE A 238 17.02 12.73 -1.69
N THR A 239 16.41 12.20 -2.75
CA THR A 239 17.07 12.00 -4.04
C THR A 239 17.48 13.33 -4.67
N PHE A 240 16.61 14.35 -4.63
CA PHE A 240 16.96 15.70 -5.10
C PHE A 240 18.09 16.32 -4.29
N LEU A 241 18.08 16.17 -2.96
CA LEU A 241 19.18 16.62 -2.09
C LEU A 241 20.49 15.91 -2.44
N LEU A 242 20.44 14.61 -2.76
CA LEU A 242 21.59 13.85 -3.22
C LEU A 242 22.13 14.37 -4.57
N ILE A 243 21.24 14.67 -5.53
CA ILE A 243 21.63 15.27 -6.82
C ILE A 243 22.31 16.62 -6.60
N LEU A 244 21.70 17.52 -5.81
CA LEU A 244 22.23 18.86 -5.55
C LEU A 244 23.60 18.83 -4.85
N SER A 245 23.76 17.95 -3.84
CA SER A 245 25.02 17.79 -3.13
C SER A 245 26.13 17.22 -4.02
N LEU A 246 25.84 16.21 -4.85
CA LEU A 246 26.81 15.67 -5.81
C LEU A 246 27.17 16.69 -6.90
N LEU A 247 26.20 17.43 -7.43
CA LEU A 247 26.46 18.51 -8.39
C LEU A 247 27.36 19.59 -7.81
N TYR A 248 27.14 19.98 -6.56
CA TYR A 248 27.99 20.94 -5.85
C TYR A 248 29.43 20.44 -5.73
N LEU A 249 29.62 19.17 -5.36
CA LEU A 249 30.95 18.55 -5.26
C LEU A 249 31.65 18.49 -6.61
N VAL A 250 30.95 18.09 -7.68
CA VAL A 250 31.51 18.06 -9.04
C VAL A 250 31.91 19.46 -9.49
N TYR A 251 31.04 20.46 -9.31
CA TYR A 251 31.33 21.85 -9.65
C TYR A 251 32.58 22.36 -8.92
N LYS A 252 32.70 22.09 -7.62
CA LYS A 252 33.87 22.50 -6.83
C LYS A 252 35.15 21.75 -7.22
N ALA A 253 35.07 20.45 -7.48
CA ALA A 253 36.21 19.66 -7.95
C ALA A 253 36.71 20.16 -9.31
N GLN A 254 35.81 20.53 -10.22
CA GLN A 254 36.18 21.13 -11.50
C GLN A 254 36.86 22.48 -11.31
N ASN A 255 36.31 23.38 -10.50
CA ASN A 255 36.91 24.69 -10.24
C ASN A 255 38.31 24.59 -9.60
N LEU A 256 38.52 23.63 -8.69
CA LEU A 256 39.84 23.38 -8.11
C LEU A 256 40.84 22.90 -9.18
N SER A 257 40.42 21.97 -10.04
CA SER A 257 41.24 21.49 -11.15
C SER A 257 41.59 22.57 -12.17
N TYR A 258 40.70 23.54 -12.41
CA TYR A 258 40.97 24.67 -13.30
C TYR A 258 41.84 25.75 -12.63
N SER A 259 41.76 25.91 -11.31
CA SER A 259 42.60 26.87 -10.58
C SER A 259 44.09 26.48 -10.56
N THR A 260 44.39 25.19 -10.74
CA THR A 260 45.76 24.68 -10.83
C THR A 260 46.35 24.70 -12.24
N SER A 261 45.55 24.99 -13.27
CA SER A 261 46.00 25.03 -14.67
C SER A 261 46.26 26.47 -15.13
N PHE A 262 47.45 26.73 -15.70
CA PHE A 262 47.85 28.05 -16.22
C PHE A 262 46.98 28.54 -17.41
N PHE A 263 46.38 27.61 -18.16
CA PHE A 263 45.43 27.93 -19.24
C PHE A 263 44.03 27.50 -18.82
N GLN A 264 43.07 28.44 -18.87
CA GLN A 264 41.65 28.14 -18.69
C GLN A 264 41.01 27.81 -20.05
N PRO A 265 40.69 26.53 -20.33
CA PRO A 265 40.05 26.17 -21.59
C PRO A 265 38.59 26.64 -21.62
N LEU A 266 38.32 27.67 -22.44
CA LEU A 266 36.96 28.12 -22.73
C LEU A 266 36.33 27.20 -23.80
N LYS A 267 35.16 26.62 -23.51
CA LYS A 267 34.42 25.78 -24.48
C LYS A 267 33.75 26.66 -25.54
N ILE A 268 34.38 26.83 -26.70
CA ILE A 268 33.83 27.57 -27.85
C ILE A 268 32.78 26.73 -28.60
N LYS A 269 31.63 27.34 -28.96
CA LYS A 269 30.61 26.68 -29.81
C LYS A 269 31.10 26.59 -31.26
N LYS A 270 30.87 25.45 -31.92
CA LYS A 270 30.79 25.44 -33.39
C LYS A 270 29.50 26.17 -33.82
N ALA A 271 29.57 27.03 -34.83
CA ALA A 271 28.46 27.87 -35.30
C ALA A 271 27.15 27.08 -35.56
N THR A 272 27.27 25.84 -36.03
CA THR A 272 26.15 24.92 -36.30
C THR A 272 25.38 24.44 -35.05
N GLN A 273 25.91 24.65 -33.84
CA GLN A 273 25.28 24.25 -32.58
C GLN A 273 24.41 25.37 -31.94
N ILE A 274 24.40 26.57 -32.52
CA ILE A 274 23.66 27.73 -31.98
C ILE A 274 22.15 27.59 -32.26
N ASN A 275 21.75 27.13 -33.45
CA ASN A 275 20.35 26.94 -33.84
C ASN A 275 19.63 25.83 -33.05
N TRP A 276 20.37 24.85 -32.53
CA TRP A 276 19.80 23.68 -31.85
C TRP A 276 19.30 23.95 -30.42
N VAL A 277 19.84 24.96 -29.73
CA VAL A 277 19.39 25.32 -28.37
C VAL A 277 17.99 25.95 -28.40
N TYR A 278 17.59 26.49 -29.56
CA TYR A 278 16.33 27.22 -29.73
C TYR A 278 15.23 26.41 -30.45
N SER A 279 15.58 25.37 -31.22
CA SER A 279 14.59 24.53 -31.89
C SER A 279 14.37 23.23 -31.11
N ILE A 280 13.62 23.33 -30.01
CA ILE A 280 12.95 22.14 -29.45
C ILE A 280 11.70 21.96 -30.30
N ASN A 281 11.63 20.86 -31.04
CA ASN A 281 10.43 20.49 -31.77
C ASN A 281 9.28 20.33 -30.77
N PRO A 282 8.17 21.09 -30.87
CA PRO A 282 6.99 20.91 -30.00
C PRO A 282 6.45 19.47 -30.04
N ILE A 283 6.71 18.77 -31.15
CA ILE A 283 6.48 17.33 -31.33
C ILE A 283 7.11 16.48 -30.22
N LEU A 284 8.30 16.81 -29.71
CA LEU A 284 8.95 16.07 -28.61
C LEU A 284 8.26 16.28 -27.26
N ILE A 285 7.68 17.47 -27.04
CA ILE A 285 6.91 17.77 -25.82
C ILE A 285 5.55 17.07 -25.90
N VAL A 286 4.88 17.12 -27.06
CA VAL A 286 3.60 16.43 -27.30
C VAL A 286 3.74 14.91 -27.20
N LEU A 287 4.77 14.31 -27.80
CA LEU A 287 5.05 12.88 -27.65
C LEU A 287 5.41 12.49 -26.21
N PHE A 288 6.04 13.38 -25.46
CA PHE A 288 6.36 13.13 -24.05
C PHE A 288 5.11 13.15 -23.18
N VAL A 289 4.21 14.11 -23.40
CA VAL A 289 2.89 14.15 -22.78
C VAL A 289 2.11 12.89 -23.13
N ILE A 290 2.14 12.43 -24.38
CA ILE A 290 1.51 11.17 -24.81
C ILE A 290 2.11 9.96 -24.11
N VAL A 291 3.43 9.85 -23.96
CA VAL A 291 4.07 8.72 -23.25
C VAL A 291 3.66 8.71 -21.77
N VAL A 292 3.64 9.87 -21.10
CA VAL A 292 3.20 9.99 -19.70
C VAL A 292 1.70 9.71 -19.54
N PHE A 293 0.87 10.23 -20.46
CA PHE A 293 -0.58 10.00 -20.52
C PHE A 293 -0.99 8.63 -21.04
N ILE A 294 -0.10 7.84 -21.64
CA ILE A 294 -0.39 6.44 -21.98
C ILE A 294 0.08 5.54 -20.83
N ILE A 295 1.22 5.83 -20.19
CA ILE A 295 1.72 5.03 -19.06
C ILE A 295 0.76 5.11 -17.86
N PHE A 296 0.24 6.30 -17.54
CA PHE A 296 -0.56 6.50 -16.33
C PHE A 296 -1.95 5.82 -16.39
N PRO A 297 -2.85 6.13 -17.34
CA PRO A 297 -4.10 5.41 -17.50
C PRO A 297 -3.89 4.01 -18.10
N GLY A 298 -2.83 3.72 -18.85
CA GLY A 298 -2.54 2.35 -19.29
C GLY A 298 -2.28 1.42 -18.11
N SER A 299 -1.55 1.87 -17.08
CA SER A 299 -1.37 1.08 -15.86
C SER A 299 -2.64 0.95 -15.01
N LEU A 300 -3.57 1.92 -15.09
CA LEU A 300 -4.85 1.89 -14.36
C LEU A 300 -5.96 1.14 -15.12
N LEU A 301 -6.03 1.25 -16.45
CA LEU A 301 -7.04 0.68 -17.34
C LEU A 301 -6.68 -0.73 -17.84
N PHE A 302 -5.40 -1.12 -17.88
CA PHE A 302 -5.04 -2.51 -18.19
C PHE A 302 -5.00 -3.43 -16.96
N ASN A 303 -5.09 -2.88 -15.75
CA ASN A 303 -5.45 -3.67 -14.57
C ASN A 303 -6.85 -4.26 -14.69
N SER A 304 -7.75 -3.66 -15.49
CA SER A 304 -9.08 -4.23 -15.78
C SER A 304 -9.13 -5.20 -16.97
N PHE A 305 -8.02 -5.47 -17.66
CA PHE A 305 -8.02 -6.28 -18.91
C PHE A 305 -7.25 -7.61 -18.84
N GLU A 306 -6.86 -8.08 -17.64
CA GLU A 306 -6.31 -9.43 -17.49
C GLU A 306 -7.18 -10.30 -16.59
N ILE A 307 -8.10 -11.01 -17.24
CA ILE A 307 -8.83 -12.19 -16.76
C ILE A 307 -7.78 -13.28 -16.45
N SER A 308 -7.22 -13.24 -15.25
CA SER A 308 -6.32 -14.28 -14.76
C SER A 308 -7.14 -15.42 -14.15
N LYS A 309 -7.70 -16.32 -14.97
CA LYS A 309 -8.34 -17.61 -14.61
C LYS A 309 -9.36 -17.67 -13.45
N VAL A 310 -9.60 -16.59 -12.72
CA VAL A 310 -10.78 -16.42 -11.88
C VAL A 310 -11.91 -16.15 -12.84
N SER A 311 -12.75 -17.17 -13.02
CA SER A 311 -13.87 -17.11 -13.96
C SER A 311 -14.86 -15.98 -13.62
N LYS A 312 -14.76 -15.38 -12.43
CA LYS A 312 -15.72 -14.45 -11.82
C LYS A 312 -15.02 -13.40 -10.93
N ASP A 313 -15.71 -12.30 -10.61
CA ASP A 313 -15.12 -11.18 -9.85
C ASP A 313 -14.85 -11.55 -8.37
N LEU A 314 -13.58 -11.68 -7.99
CA LEU A 314 -13.19 -12.01 -6.62
C LEU A 314 -13.07 -10.76 -5.73
N TYR A 315 -13.94 -10.67 -4.73
CA TYR A 315 -13.94 -9.61 -3.72
C TYR A 315 -13.46 -10.15 -2.37
N ILE A 316 -12.40 -9.56 -1.81
CA ILE A 316 -11.86 -9.94 -0.50
C ILE A 316 -12.03 -8.79 0.52
N PRO A 317 -12.34 -9.09 1.79
CA PRO A 317 -12.35 -8.12 2.87
C PRO A 317 -10.97 -7.47 3.08
N SER A 318 -10.98 -6.14 3.21
CA SER A 318 -9.80 -5.34 3.54
C SER A 318 -10.15 -4.27 4.57
N PRO A 319 -9.24 -3.89 5.47
CA PRO A 319 -9.46 -2.80 6.41
C PRO A 319 -9.71 -1.47 5.68
N SER A 320 -10.75 -0.74 6.10
CA SER A 320 -10.96 0.63 5.65
C SER A 320 -9.86 1.56 6.16
N HIS A 321 -9.32 2.41 5.29
CA HIS A 321 -8.19 3.29 5.61
C HIS A 321 -8.56 4.54 6.46
N TYR A 322 -9.80 4.64 6.95
CA TYR A 322 -10.38 5.89 7.45
C TYR A 322 -10.34 6.10 8.98
N THR A 323 -9.63 5.27 9.75
CA THR A 323 -9.66 5.38 11.22
C THR A 323 -8.31 5.62 11.87
N SER A 324 -8.35 6.44 12.94
CA SER A 324 -7.24 6.69 13.86
C SER A 324 -6.82 5.41 14.57
N LYS A 325 -5.51 5.23 14.75
CA LYS A 325 -4.94 4.07 15.45
C LYS A 325 -5.28 4.10 16.94
N GLY A 326 -5.47 2.92 17.53
CA GLY A 326 -5.64 2.71 18.96
C GLY A 326 -7.09 2.45 19.39
N PHE A 327 -7.23 1.76 20.52
CA PHE A 327 -8.51 1.43 21.14
C PHE A 327 -8.90 2.50 22.17
N THR A 328 -9.25 3.70 21.70
CA THR A 328 -9.79 4.77 22.56
C THR A 328 -11.31 4.84 22.45
N ILE A 329 -11.95 5.45 23.44
CA ILE A 329 -13.40 5.65 23.48
C ILE A 329 -13.85 6.49 22.27
N GLU A 330 -13.13 7.57 21.97
CA GLU A 330 -13.41 8.43 20.81
C GLU A 330 -13.37 7.65 19.49
N ASN A 331 -12.42 6.71 19.35
CA ASN A 331 -12.32 5.88 18.16
C ASN A 331 -13.47 4.87 18.09
N TYR A 332 -13.94 4.36 19.23
CA TYR A 332 -15.09 3.48 19.32
C TYR A 332 -16.37 4.22 18.88
N GLU A 333 -16.65 5.41 19.42
CA GLU A 333 -17.82 6.21 19.05
C GLU A 333 -17.83 6.54 17.56
N LYS A 334 -16.69 6.94 16.99
CA LYS A 334 -16.53 7.16 15.55
C LYS A 334 -16.82 5.91 14.73
N ALA A 335 -16.37 4.74 15.18
CA ALA A 335 -16.65 3.48 14.49
C ALA A 335 -18.15 3.13 14.51
N VAL A 336 -18.82 3.33 15.65
CA VAL A 336 -20.27 3.14 15.80
C VAL A 336 -21.07 4.13 14.94
N GLU A 337 -20.64 5.38 14.82
CA GLU A 337 -21.27 6.33 13.91
C GLU A 337 -21.10 5.94 12.44
N ASN A 338 -19.91 5.48 12.07
CA ASN A 338 -19.61 5.07 10.71
C ASN A 338 -20.38 3.80 10.30
N SER A 339 -20.57 2.85 11.23
CA SER A 339 -21.34 1.64 10.98
C SER A 339 -22.84 1.91 10.81
N LYS A 340 -23.36 3.03 11.35
CA LYS A 340 -24.75 3.47 11.12
C LYS A 340 -24.96 4.14 9.76
N LYS A 341 -23.94 4.79 9.20
CA LYS A 341 -24.05 5.62 7.99
C LYS A 341 -23.92 4.83 6.69
N ASN A 342 -23.25 3.69 6.70
CA ASN A 342 -22.87 2.98 5.48
C ASN A 342 -23.36 1.53 5.50
N VAL A 343 -24.22 1.19 4.53
CA VAL A 343 -24.85 -0.14 4.43
C VAL A 343 -23.91 -1.20 3.81
N ASP A 344 -22.93 -0.79 2.99
CA ASP A 344 -22.01 -1.70 2.27
C ASP A 344 -20.73 -2.07 3.04
N ILE A 345 -20.66 -1.76 4.34
CA ILE A 345 -19.48 -1.95 5.17
C ILE A 345 -19.55 -3.29 5.91
N LEU A 346 -18.41 -4.00 6.01
CA LEU A 346 -18.32 -5.23 6.80
C LEU A 346 -18.27 -4.93 8.31
N PRO A 347 -18.73 -5.86 9.18
CA PRO A 347 -18.74 -5.67 10.63
C PRO A 347 -17.38 -5.24 11.18
N SER A 348 -17.34 -4.17 11.95
CA SER A 348 -16.16 -3.66 12.63
C SER A 348 -15.96 -4.34 13.99
N LEU A 349 -14.78 -4.18 14.59
CA LEU A 349 -14.55 -4.68 15.96
C LEU A 349 -15.52 -4.09 16.99
N ALA A 350 -15.99 -2.85 16.77
CA ALA A 350 -16.99 -2.22 17.62
C ALA A 350 -18.33 -2.96 17.57
N ASP A 351 -18.70 -3.49 16.39
CA ASP A 351 -19.92 -4.28 16.21
C ASP A 351 -19.83 -5.61 16.98
N TYR A 352 -18.67 -6.29 17.00
CA TYR A 352 -18.47 -7.50 17.83
C TYR A 352 -18.56 -7.22 19.33
N ILE A 353 -18.02 -6.08 19.80
CA ILE A 353 -18.07 -5.71 21.23
C ILE A 353 -19.50 -5.32 21.62
N GLY A 354 -20.20 -4.57 20.77
CA GLY A 354 -21.61 -4.25 20.96
C GLY A 354 -22.49 -5.50 20.95
N ALA A 355 -22.22 -6.44 20.03
CA ALA A 355 -22.87 -7.75 19.99
C ALA A 355 -22.65 -8.54 21.29
N ALA A 356 -21.42 -8.53 21.83
CA ALA A 356 -21.09 -9.14 23.11
C ALA A 356 -21.94 -8.56 24.25
N TRP A 357 -22.06 -7.24 24.31
CA TRP A 357 -22.93 -6.60 25.29
C TRP A 357 -24.38 -7.04 25.16
N CYS A 358 -24.94 -7.00 23.94
CA CYS A 358 -26.33 -7.37 23.72
C CYS A 358 -26.62 -8.83 24.06
N ILE A 359 -25.70 -9.75 23.77
CA ILE A 359 -25.85 -11.19 24.07
C ILE A 359 -25.72 -11.46 25.57
N GLU A 360 -24.80 -10.77 26.26
CA GLU A 360 -24.65 -10.91 27.70
C GLU A 360 -25.79 -10.29 28.51
N THR A 361 -26.42 -9.24 27.97
CA THR A 361 -27.51 -8.53 28.64
C THR A 361 -28.90 -8.97 28.19
N SER A 362 -29.03 -9.68 27.06
CA SER A 362 -30.33 -10.11 26.53
C SER A 362 -31.22 -10.84 27.53
N PRO A 363 -30.71 -11.71 28.44
CA PRO A 363 -31.57 -12.41 29.40
C PRO A 363 -32.28 -11.49 30.39
N TYR A 364 -31.69 -10.32 30.64
CA TYR A 364 -32.14 -9.37 31.66
C TYR A 364 -32.91 -8.19 31.07
N CYS A 365 -32.99 -8.11 29.75
CA CYS A 365 -33.70 -7.04 29.07
C CYS A 365 -35.09 -7.51 28.64
N ARG A 366 -36.10 -6.67 28.89
CA ARG A 366 -37.46 -6.94 28.40
C ARG A 366 -37.48 -7.07 26.88
N LEU A 367 -38.19 -8.09 26.39
CA LEU A 367 -38.45 -8.27 24.96
C LEU A 367 -39.45 -7.19 24.51
N PRO A 368 -39.22 -6.55 23.35
CA PRO A 368 -40.21 -5.65 22.79
C PRO A 368 -41.49 -6.44 22.46
N LYS A 369 -42.66 -5.84 22.72
CA LYS A 369 -43.97 -6.47 22.44
C LYS A 369 -44.22 -6.76 20.96
N ASN A 370 -43.44 -6.16 20.06
CA ASN A 370 -43.62 -6.28 18.62
C ASN A 370 -42.40 -6.96 17.98
N PRO A 371 -42.53 -8.21 17.48
CA PRO A 371 -41.40 -9.00 16.98
C PRO A 371 -40.79 -8.46 15.69
N GLU A 372 -41.53 -7.69 14.89
CA GLU A 372 -41.01 -7.07 13.65
C GLU A 372 -40.10 -5.85 13.91
N LYS A 373 -39.98 -5.41 15.18
CA LYS A 373 -39.13 -4.29 15.61
C LYS A 373 -38.02 -4.71 16.58
N VAL A 374 -37.56 -5.97 16.56
CA VAL A 374 -36.42 -6.39 17.39
C VAL A 374 -35.06 -6.05 16.73
N SER A 375 -34.92 -4.83 16.21
CA SER A 375 -33.60 -4.27 15.93
C SER A 375 -33.12 -3.55 17.19
N ARG A 376 -32.11 -4.11 17.86
CA ARG A 376 -31.36 -3.34 18.87
C ARG A 376 -30.19 -2.67 18.16
N GLY A 377 -30.12 -1.34 18.30
CA GLY A 377 -28.92 -0.61 17.96
C GLY A 377 -27.74 -1.04 18.85
N LEU A 378 -26.54 -0.67 18.44
CA LEU A 378 -25.35 -0.82 19.28
C LEU A 378 -25.52 -0.04 20.58
N PRO A 379 -25.02 -0.57 21.71
CA PRO A 379 -25.08 0.12 22.99
C PRO A 379 -24.32 1.45 22.94
N GLN A 380 -24.90 2.45 23.59
CA GLN A 380 -24.27 3.74 23.83
C GLN A 380 -23.49 3.73 25.15
N LEU A 381 -22.51 4.61 25.28
CA LEU A 381 -21.77 4.74 26.53
C LEU A 381 -22.71 5.21 27.63
N GLY A 382 -22.66 4.52 28.77
CA GLY A 382 -23.54 4.77 29.91
C GLY A 382 -24.80 3.91 29.92
N ASP A 383 -25.08 3.14 28.85
CA ASP A 383 -26.16 2.15 28.88
C ASP A 383 -25.96 1.17 30.04
N SER A 384 -27.03 0.93 30.80
CA SER A 384 -26.96 0.09 31.99
C SER A 384 -28.11 -0.90 32.05
N VAL A 385 -27.81 -2.09 32.55
CA VAL A 385 -28.77 -3.18 32.71
C VAL A 385 -28.70 -3.69 34.14
N ASN A 386 -29.82 -3.55 34.85
CA ASN A 386 -29.99 -4.08 36.18
C ASN A 386 -30.31 -5.57 36.10
N MET A 387 -29.47 -6.38 36.72
CA MET A 387 -29.67 -7.82 36.86
C MET A 387 -30.43 -8.06 38.17
N PRO A 388 -31.63 -8.64 38.10
CA PRO A 388 -32.39 -8.96 39.30
C PRO A 388 -31.76 -10.13 40.05
N GLY A 389 -31.69 -9.99 41.37
CA GLY A 389 -31.53 -11.08 42.31
C GLY A 389 -32.86 -11.32 43.03
N TYR A 390 -33.06 -12.56 43.47
CA TYR A 390 -34.26 -12.94 44.20
C TYR A 390 -33.85 -13.34 45.61
N LYS A 391 -34.54 -12.78 46.61
CA LYS A 391 -34.40 -13.19 48.01
C LYS A 391 -35.73 -13.78 48.45
N GLU A 392 -35.69 -15.01 48.93
CA GLU A 392 -36.84 -15.71 49.48
C GLU A 392 -36.94 -15.40 50.98
N ASP A 393 -38.10 -14.93 51.41
CA ASP A 393 -38.41 -14.65 52.82
C ASP A 393 -39.75 -15.30 53.17
N LYS A 394 -39.66 -16.41 53.94
CA LYS A 394 -40.72 -17.31 54.47
C LYS A 394 -41.82 -17.76 53.50
N ASP A 395 -42.57 -16.84 52.89
CA ASP A 395 -43.66 -17.08 51.93
C ASP A 395 -43.64 -16.12 50.71
N THR A 396 -42.64 -15.24 50.58
CA THR A 396 -42.56 -14.25 49.49
C THR A 396 -41.18 -14.21 48.83
N VAL A 397 -41.17 -14.19 47.50
CA VAL A 397 -39.96 -13.95 46.71
C VAL A 397 -39.91 -12.47 46.36
N THR A 398 -38.89 -11.76 46.87
CA THR A 398 -38.67 -10.34 46.58
C THR A 398 -37.54 -10.18 45.56
N GLU A 399 -37.81 -9.40 44.52
CA GLU A 399 -36.83 -9.02 43.50
C GLU A 399 -36.05 -7.79 43.98
N TYR A 400 -34.72 -7.85 43.94
CA TYR A 400 -33.83 -6.73 44.23
C TYR A 400 -32.78 -6.59 43.12
N SER A 401 -32.21 -5.40 42.96
CA SER A 401 -31.11 -5.22 42.00
C SER A 401 -29.82 -5.82 42.57
N PHE A 402 -29.41 -6.98 42.07
CA PHE A 402 -28.21 -7.67 42.54
C PHE A 402 -26.94 -7.08 41.93
N TYR A 403 -26.99 -6.72 40.65
CA TYR A 403 -25.84 -6.19 39.93
C TYR A 403 -26.26 -5.22 38.83
N ASN A 404 -25.64 -4.05 38.78
CA ASN A 404 -25.83 -3.11 37.68
C ASN A 404 -24.62 -3.18 36.74
N LYS A 405 -24.86 -3.70 35.53
CA LYS A 405 -23.83 -3.78 34.50
C LYS A 405 -23.91 -2.52 33.64
N VAL A 406 -22.79 -1.83 33.46
CA VAL A 406 -22.72 -0.56 32.69
C VAL A 406 -21.79 -0.70 31.48
N TYR A 407 -22.22 -0.20 30.33
CA TYR A 407 -21.44 -0.13 29.11
C TYR A 407 -20.53 1.10 29.16
N ASN A 408 -19.31 0.90 29.66
CA ASN A 408 -18.32 1.96 29.84
C ASN A 408 -16.96 1.59 29.22
N SER A 409 -16.00 2.49 29.35
CA SER A 409 -14.62 2.29 28.88
C SER A 409 -13.96 1.03 29.45
N THR A 410 -14.26 0.71 30.71
CA THR A 410 -13.79 -0.50 31.39
C THR A 410 -14.37 -1.76 30.77
N TYR A 411 -15.65 -1.77 30.40
CA TYR A 411 -16.25 -2.90 29.69
C TYR A 411 -15.59 -3.12 28.33
N ILE A 412 -15.42 -2.05 27.54
CA ILE A 412 -14.80 -2.11 26.21
C ILE A 412 -13.34 -2.61 26.32
N SER A 413 -12.56 -2.07 27.25
CA SER A 413 -11.17 -2.49 27.46
C SER A 413 -11.07 -3.95 27.92
N ASN A 414 -11.95 -4.39 28.82
CA ASN A 414 -12.03 -5.78 29.26
C ASN A 414 -12.31 -6.73 28.10
N LYS A 415 -13.25 -6.37 27.20
CA LYS A 415 -13.56 -7.18 26.01
C LYS A 415 -12.40 -7.24 25.03
N ILE A 416 -11.68 -6.15 24.84
CA ILE A 416 -10.46 -6.14 24.02
C ILE A 416 -9.38 -7.03 24.64
N HIS A 417 -9.21 -7.00 25.96
CA HIS A 417 -8.30 -7.89 26.66
C HIS A 417 -8.70 -9.37 26.57
N GLU A 418 -10.00 -9.67 26.58
CA GLU A 418 -10.52 -11.02 26.37
C GLU A 418 -10.21 -11.52 24.95
N ILE A 419 -10.48 -10.71 23.92
CA ILE A 419 -10.13 -11.03 22.53
C ILE A 419 -8.62 -11.26 22.39
N LYS A 420 -7.78 -10.43 23.03
CA LYS A 420 -6.33 -10.60 23.06
C LYS A 420 -5.91 -11.91 23.73
N ARG A 421 -6.55 -12.28 24.84
CA ARG A 421 -6.24 -13.52 25.57
C ARG A 421 -6.64 -14.73 24.73
N ASN A 422 -7.83 -14.72 24.16
CA ASN A 422 -8.31 -15.79 23.26
C ASN A 422 -7.44 -15.89 22.00
N ALA A 423 -6.86 -14.78 21.54
CA ALA A 423 -5.93 -14.76 20.41
C ALA A 423 -4.62 -15.54 20.66
N SER A 424 -4.22 -15.75 21.92
CA SER A 424 -3.04 -16.56 22.28
C SER A 424 -3.28 -18.07 22.31
N MET A 425 -4.54 -18.52 22.21
CA MET A 425 -4.83 -19.94 22.04
C MET A 425 -4.50 -20.37 20.60
N THR A 426 -3.76 -21.46 20.46
CA THR A 426 -3.04 -21.86 19.24
C THR A 426 -3.91 -22.57 18.20
N ASP A 427 -5.17 -22.84 18.53
CA ASP A 427 -6.03 -23.69 17.74
C ASP A 427 -6.96 -22.82 16.86
N TYR A 428 -7.67 -23.45 15.92
CA TYR A 428 -8.61 -22.84 14.96
C TYR A 428 -9.81 -22.12 15.62
N SER A 429 -9.69 -21.70 16.87
CA SER A 429 -10.75 -21.31 17.78
C SER A 429 -11.09 -19.82 17.78
N ALA A 430 -10.62 -19.04 16.80
CA ALA A 430 -10.82 -17.60 16.78
C ALA A 430 -11.45 -17.15 15.46
N GLY A 431 -12.43 -16.25 15.56
CA GLY A 431 -13.18 -15.72 14.43
C GLY A 431 -12.59 -14.43 13.87
N ALA A 432 -13.43 -13.69 13.15
CA ALA A 432 -13.05 -12.44 12.50
C ALA A 432 -12.70 -11.31 13.50
N GLU A 433 -13.13 -11.39 14.76
CA GLU A 433 -12.73 -10.45 15.81
C GLU A 433 -11.20 -10.43 16.02
N LYS A 434 -10.51 -11.57 15.85
CA LYS A 434 -9.05 -11.67 15.96
C LYS A 434 -8.36 -11.01 14.78
N LEU A 435 -8.93 -11.16 13.58
CA LEU A 435 -8.47 -10.47 12.37
C LEU A 435 -8.54 -8.95 12.57
N LEU A 436 -9.69 -8.45 13.03
CA LEU A 436 -9.95 -7.03 13.24
C LEU A 436 -9.12 -6.45 14.40
N TYR A 437 -8.95 -7.19 15.48
CA TYR A 437 -8.05 -6.81 16.58
C TYR A 437 -6.61 -6.57 16.08
N SER A 438 -6.14 -7.38 15.12
CA SER A 438 -4.78 -7.29 14.59
C SER A 438 -4.48 -5.97 13.86
N GLU A 439 -5.51 -5.21 13.48
CA GLU A 439 -5.36 -3.89 12.88
C GLU A 439 -5.03 -2.79 13.90
N ASN A 440 -5.20 -3.05 15.20
CA ASN A 440 -4.98 -2.12 16.31
C ASN A 440 -5.88 -0.86 16.24
N SER A 441 -7.14 -1.04 15.84
CA SER A 441 -8.14 0.02 15.69
C SER A 441 -9.54 -0.59 15.48
N PHE A 442 -10.59 0.20 15.70
CA PHE A 442 -11.98 -0.19 15.38
C PHE A 442 -12.30 -0.03 13.88
N VAL A 443 -11.40 -0.48 13.02
CA VAL A 443 -11.57 -0.41 11.56
C VAL A 443 -12.70 -1.35 11.15
N SER A 444 -13.53 -0.88 10.23
CA SER A 444 -14.48 -1.73 9.51
C SER A 444 -13.86 -2.28 8.22
N GLY A 445 -14.29 -3.47 7.81
CA GLY A 445 -13.86 -4.05 6.53
C GLY A 445 -14.63 -3.46 5.34
N VAL A 446 -13.99 -3.49 4.18
CA VAL A 446 -14.58 -3.14 2.88
C VAL A 446 -14.18 -4.20 1.87
N TRP A 447 -15.09 -4.53 0.96
CA TRP A 447 -14.82 -5.44 -0.14
C TRP A 447 -13.92 -4.78 -1.19
N ILE A 448 -12.77 -5.38 -1.48
CA ILE A 448 -11.88 -4.94 -2.55
C ILE A 448 -11.81 -6.03 -3.61
N ASN A 449 -11.97 -5.63 -4.87
CA ASN A 449 -11.77 -6.54 -6.01
C ASN A 449 -10.27 -6.78 -6.20
N ILE A 450 -9.82 -8.04 -6.10
CA ILE A 450 -8.39 -8.37 -6.26
C ILE A 450 -7.92 -8.18 -7.70
N ASN A 451 -8.81 -8.31 -8.69
CA ASN A 451 -8.44 -8.14 -10.10
C ASN A 451 -7.88 -6.73 -10.36
N MET A 452 -8.23 -5.72 -9.54
CA MET A 452 -7.68 -4.36 -9.60
C MET A 452 -6.26 -4.23 -9.01
N LEU A 453 -5.84 -5.15 -8.12
CA LEU A 453 -4.58 -5.10 -7.36
C LEU A 453 -3.41 -5.80 -8.06
N ASN A 454 -3.68 -6.75 -8.95
CA ASN A 454 -2.64 -7.41 -9.73
C ASN A 454 -2.15 -6.50 -10.85
N LEU A 455 -0.95 -5.92 -10.70
CA LEU A 455 -0.23 -5.37 -11.86
C LEU A 455 0.06 -6.52 -12.83
N SER A 456 -0.74 -6.58 -13.90
CA SER A 456 -0.62 -7.58 -14.96
C SER A 456 0.81 -7.66 -15.51
N VAL A 457 1.28 -8.85 -15.87
CA VAL A 457 2.55 -9.02 -16.62
C VAL A 457 2.52 -8.19 -17.91
N LYS A 458 1.33 -7.94 -18.46
CA LYS A 458 1.08 -6.99 -19.56
C LYS A 458 1.40 -5.54 -19.22
N SER A 459 1.12 -5.04 -18.03
CA SER A 459 1.54 -3.69 -17.61
C SER A 459 3.07 -3.55 -17.61
N TYR A 460 3.80 -4.62 -17.24
CA TYR A 460 5.25 -4.70 -17.35
C TYR A 460 5.73 -4.77 -18.81
N ILE A 461 5.08 -5.56 -19.65
CA ILE A 461 5.35 -5.63 -21.09
C ILE A 461 5.12 -4.26 -21.73
N PHE A 462 4.04 -3.57 -21.36
CA PHE A 462 3.68 -2.26 -21.90
C PHE A 462 4.63 -1.16 -21.42
N ALA A 463 5.02 -1.17 -20.15
CA ALA A 463 6.07 -0.29 -19.63
C ALA A 463 7.42 -0.55 -20.33
N SER A 464 7.74 -1.82 -20.62
CA SER A 464 8.93 -2.20 -21.38
C SER A 464 8.85 -1.72 -22.84
N ILE A 465 7.70 -1.85 -23.50
CA ILE A 465 7.44 -1.32 -24.84
C ILE A 465 7.55 0.21 -24.84
N SER A 466 7.04 0.88 -23.82
CA SER A 466 7.16 2.34 -23.67
C SER A 466 8.61 2.79 -23.48
N LEU A 467 9.40 2.04 -22.71
CA LEU A 467 10.84 2.25 -22.57
C LEU A 467 11.59 2.00 -23.89
N ILE A 468 11.21 0.96 -24.65
CA ILE A 468 11.75 0.67 -25.98
C ILE A 468 11.36 1.77 -26.98
N LEU A 469 10.13 2.26 -26.95
CA LEU A 469 9.68 3.39 -27.78
C LEU A 469 10.45 4.66 -27.44
N GLY A 470 10.63 4.97 -26.15
CA GLY A 470 11.48 6.08 -25.70
C GLY A 470 12.93 5.94 -26.18
N PHE A 471 13.47 4.72 -26.18
CA PHE A 471 14.79 4.40 -26.70
C PHE A 471 14.89 4.58 -28.23
N CYS A 472 13.92 4.05 -28.98
CA CYS A 472 13.82 4.21 -30.44
C CYS A 472 13.67 5.69 -30.84
N LEU A 473 12.89 6.47 -30.08
CA LEU A 473 12.77 7.92 -30.24
C LEU A 473 14.08 8.64 -29.98
N SER A 474 14.82 8.26 -28.94
CA SER A 474 16.17 8.79 -28.66
C SER A 474 17.15 8.54 -29.81
N PHE A 475 17.12 7.33 -30.38
CA PHE A 475 17.90 6.97 -31.57
C PHE A 475 17.44 7.74 -32.82
N TYR A 476 16.14 7.90 -33.05
CA TYR A 476 15.61 8.68 -34.15
C TYR A 476 16.02 10.15 -34.07
N VAL A 477 15.98 10.76 -32.88
CA VAL A 477 16.46 12.12 -32.64
C VAL A 477 17.96 12.20 -32.92
N LYS A 478 18.75 11.21 -32.50
CA LYS A 478 20.20 11.14 -32.78
C LYS A 478 20.52 10.90 -34.26
N TYR A 479 19.71 10.13 -34.96
CA TYR A 479 19.81 9.88 -36.40
C TYR A 479 19.47 11.15 -37.19
N LYS A 480 18.36 11.83 -36.87
CA LYS A 480 18.00 13.12 -37.46
C LYS A 480 19.06 14.20 -37.16
N ARG A 481 19.67 14.18 -35.95
CA ARG A 481 20.86 14.99 -35.58
C ARG A 481 22.09 14.71 -36.46
N LYS A 482 22.23 13.51 -37.04
CA LYS A 482 23.36 13.14 -37.90
C LYS A 482 23.07 13.48 -39.37
N LYS A 483 21.82 13.29 -39.83
CA LYS A 483 21.37 13.65 -41.19
C LYS A 483 21.35 15.16 -41.43
N LEU A 484 20.94 15.97 -40.44
CA LEU A 484 21.02 17.45 -40.47
C LEU A 484 22.45 18.01 -40.32
N ARG A 485 23.49 17.17 -40.25
CA ARG A 485 24.91 17.61 -40.33
C ARG A 485 25.53 17.35 -41.70
N ILE A 486 24.85 16.58 -42.55
CA ILE A 486 25.32 16.17 -43.88
C ILE A 486 24.69 17.06 -44.97
N ILE A 487 23.60 17.75 -44.63
CA ILE A 487 23.06 18.91 -45.34
C ILE A 487 23.53 20.14 -44.57
#